data_AF-A0A2V9SPA0-F1
#
_entry.id   AF-A0A2V9SPA0-F1
#
_cell.length_a   1.000
_cell.length_b   1.000
_cell.length_c   1.000
_cell.angle_alpha   90.00
_cell.angle_beta   90.00
_cell.angle_gamma   90.00
#
_symmetry.space_group_name_H-M   'P 1'
#
loop_
_entity.id
_entity.type
_entity.pdbx_description
1 polymer ?
#
loop_
_entity_poly.entity_id
_entity_poly.type
_entity_poly.pdbx_seq_one_letter_code
_entity_poly.pdbx_strand_id
1 'polypeptide(L)'
;MAPSPVAVSNEIEVLRHQARVTQRVMRLNVEAISHEESLIQPQPAGNCLNWVIGHLVFAYELIFPLLGKPVMGEGRLKPYARHSSPLKDSAEAVPLQELLVAFDKASERVDAGLAGLATKKLDEPAPYSPTNDPKETVRSLLASISFHQAYHAGQTGLLRRVVGKPGAIA
;
A
#
# COMPACT_ATOMS: atom_id res chain seq x y z
N MET A 1 0.03 33.87 21.54
CA MET A 1 0.48 33.62 20.16
C MET A 1 -0.21 32.37 19.66
N ALA A 2 -0.97 32.46 18.57
CA ALA A 2 -1.39 31.26 17.84
C ALA A 2 -0.13 30.63 17.21
N PRO A 3 0.02 29.29 17.18
CA PRO A 3 1.13 28.66 16.50
C PRO A 3 1.10 29.07 15.02
N SER A 4 2.24 29.48 14.48
CA SER A 4 2.39 29.73 13.04
C SER A 4 1.95 28.48 12.28
N PRO A 5 1.17 28.62 11.18
CA PRO A 5 0.79 27.46 10.38
C PRO A 5 2.06 26.76 9.91
N VAL A 6 2.18 25.48 10.26
CA VAL A 6 3.28 24.64 9.78
C VAL A 6 3.22 24.69 8.26
N ALA A 7 4.23 25.26 7.63
CA ALA A 7 4.33 25.26 6.17
C ALA A 7 4.44 23.80 5.73
N VAL A 8 3.34 23.23 5.24
CA VAL A 8 3.35 21.89 4.68
C VAL A 8 4.20 21.95 3.42
N SER A 9 5.27 21.15 3.36
CA SER A 9 6.10 21.10 2.15
C SER A 9 5.21 20.68 0.96
N ASN A 10 5.36 21.35 -0.18
CA ASN A 10 4.70 20.95 -1.43
C ASN A 10 4.94 19.47 -1.75
N GLU A 11 6.07 18.91 -1.33
CA GLU A 11 6.41 17.50 -1.53
C GLU A 11 5.55 16.57 -0.66
N ILE A 12 5.23 16.97 0.57
CA ILE A 12 4.31 16.22 1.44
C ILE A 12 2.93 16.19 0.80
N GLU A 13 2.43 17.32 0.29
CA GLU A 13 1.14 17.36 -0.40
C GLU A 13 1.14 16.52 -1.69
N VAL A 14 2.24 16.47 -2.43
CA VAL A 14 2.39 15.56 -3.58
C VAL A 14 2.28 14.10 -3.15
N LEU A 15 3.00 13.69 -2.09
CA LEU A 15 2.95 12.31 -1.58
C LEU A 15 1.54 11.94 -1.08
N ARG A 16 0.87 12.86 -0.38
CA ARG A 16 -0.53 12.69 0.06
C ARG A 16 -1.48 12.53 -1.12
N HIS A 17 -1.33 13.38 -2.14
CA HIS A 17 -2.12 13.27 -3.36
C HIS A 17 -1.92 11.91 -4.04
N GLN A 18 -0.68 11.45 -4.17
CA GLN A 18 -0.38 10.12 -4.71
C GLN A 18 -1.03 9.00 -3.90
N ALA A 19 -0.96 9.04 -2.57
CA ALA A 19 -1.60 8.04 -1.71
C ALA A 19 -3.12 7.98 -1.94
N ARG A 20 -3.80 9.13 -2.01
CA ARG A 20 -5.25 9.22 -2.28
C ARG A 20 -5.63 8.71 -3.66
N VAL A 21 -4.85 9.08 -4.70
CA VAL A 21 -5.09 8.59 -6.07
C VAL A 21 -4.91 7.08 -6.13
N THR A 22 -3.85 6.55 -5.53
CA THR A 22 -3.59 5.10 -5.45
C THR A 22 -4.72 4.38 -4.73
N GLN A 23 -5.22 4.91 -3.61
CA GLN A 23 -6.37 4.34 -2.91
C GLN A 23 -7.62 4.30 -3.81
N ARG A 24 -7.90 5.39 -4.53
CA ARG A 24 -9.01 5.46 -5.49
C ARG A 24 -8.88 4.43 -6.61
N VAL A 25 -7.69 4.30 -7.21
CA VAL A 25 -7.42 3.32 -8.28
C VAL A 25 -7.62 1.89 -7.77
N MET A 26 -7.09 1.57 -6.58
CA MET A 26 -7.29 0.27 -5.94
C MET A 26 -8.78 -0.02 -5.77
N ARG A 27 -9.54 0.92 -5.19
CA ARG A 27 -10.99 0.78 -4.94
C ARG A 27 -11.80 0.52 -6.21
N LEU A 28 -11.50 1.22 -7.30
CA LEU A 28 -12.15 0.98 -8.60
C LEU A 28 -11.84 -0.43 -9.13
N ASN A 29 -10.59 -0.88 -9.03
CA ASN A 29 -10.18 -2.16 -9.60
C ASN A 29 -10.74 -3.37 -8.83
N VAL A 30 -11.02 -3.24 -7.52
CA VAL A 30 -11.51 -4.34 -6.67
C VAL A 30 -13.05 -4.37 -6.54
N GLU A 31 -13.75 -3.42 -7.12
CA GLU A 31 -15.21 -3.35 -7.06
C GLU A 31 -15.87 -4.61 -7.66
N ALA A 32 -16.83 -5.21 -6.94
CA ALA A 32 -17.54 -6.42 -7.36
C ALA A 32 -16.63 -7.65 -7.63
N ILE A 33 -15.47 -7.71 -6.97
CA ILE A 33 -14.63 -8.91 -6.89
C ILE A 33 -15.01 -9.71 -5.64
N SER A 34 -15.35 -10.99 -5.80
CA SER A 34 -15.60 -11.90 -4.68
C SER A 34 -14.30 -12.38 -4.03
N HIS A 35 -14.39 -12.99 -2.85
CA HIS A 35 -13.21 -13.58 -2.22
C HIS A 35 -12.61 -14.71 -3.09
N GLU A 36 -13.45 -15.57 -3.63
CA GLU A 36 -13.06 -16.69 -4.49
C GLU A 36 -12.37 -16.18 -5.77
N GLU A 37 -12.93 -15.14 -6.41
CA GLU A 37 -12.32 -14.49 -7.56
C GLU A 37 -10.95 -13.91 -7.19
N SER A 38 -10.82 -13.28 -6.02
CA SER A 38 -9.55 -12.69 -5.58
C SER A 38 -8.40 -13.68 -5.40
N LEU A 39 -8.71 -14.98 -5.27
CA LEU A 39 -7.74 -16.05 -5.10
C LEU A 39 -7.30 -16.70 -6.43
N ILE A 40 -7.93 -16.35 -7.55
CA ILE A 40 -7.55 -16.84 -8.88
C ILE A 40 -6.13 -16.37 -9.21
N GLN A 41 -5.28 -17.32 -9.62
CA GLN A 41 -3.89 -17.07 -9.97
C GLN A 41 -3.75 -16.62 -11.43
N PRO A 42 -2.98 -15.56 -11.72
CA PRO A 42 -2.59 -15.24 -13.09
C PRO A 42 -1.69 -16.35 -13.66
N GLN A 43 -1.82 -16.61 -14.96
CA GLN A 43 -1.01 -17.57 -15.70
C GLN A 43 -0.04 -16.85 -16.65
N PRO A 44 1.20 -17.34 -16.82
CA PRO A 44 1.80 -18.53 -16.20
C PRO A 44 2.43 -18.27 -14.82
N ALA A 45 2.47 -17.01 -14.37
CA ALA A 45 3.16 -16.60 -13.16
C ALA A 45 2.52 -15.35 -12.54
N GLY A 46 2.95 -15.04 -11.32
CA GLY A 46 2.44 -13.92 -10.53
C GLY A 46 1.74 -14.42 -9.27
N ASN A 47 0.95 -13.54 -8.67
CA ASN A 47 0.17 -13.85 -7.49
C ASN A 47 -1.25 -13.31 -7.65
N CYS A 48 -2.18 -13.83 -6.85
CA CYS A 48 -3.59 -13.49 -6.92
C CYS A 48 -3.87 -12.06 -6.38
N LEU A 49 -5.05 -11.53 -6.69
CA LEU A 49 -5.47 -10.19 -6.27
C LEU A 49 -5.52 -10.05 -4.74
N ASN A 50 -5.95 -11.09 -4.03
CA ASN A 50 -5.92 -11.14 -2.56
C ASN A 50 -4.50 -10.89 -2.04
N TRP A 51 -3.51 -11.59 -2.61
CA TRP A 51 -2.13 -11.42 -2.21
C TRP A 51 -1.62 -10.01 -2.47
N VAL A 52 -1.93 -9.43 -3.64
CA VAL A 52 -1.50 -8.06 -3.97
C VAL A 52 -2.07 -7.05 -2.96
N ILE A 53 -3.34 -7.15 -2.59
CA ILE A 53 -3.93 -6.22 -1.61
C ILE A 53 -3.30 -6.41 -0.24
N GLY A 54 -3.15 -7.66 0.23
CA GLY A 54 -2.47 -7.91 1.51
C GLY A 54 -1.02 -7.44 1.50
N HIS A 55 -0.33 -7.53 0.37
CA HIS A 55 1.03 -7.03 0.18
C HIS A 55 1.09 -5.50 0.29
N LEU A 56 0.09 -4.79 -0.25
CA LEU A 56 0.00 -3.35 -0.11
C LEU A 56 -0.22 -2.91 1.34
N VAL A 57 -1.08 -3.62 2.09
CA VAL A 57 -1.25 -3.39 3.54
C VAL A 57 0.06 -3.65 4.27
N PHE A 58 0.72 -4.77 3.98
CA PHE A 58 2.03 -5.12 4.57
C PHE A 58 3.06 -4.01 4.34
N ALA A 59 3.16 -3.50 3.11
CA ALA A 59 4.10 -2.43 2.78
C ALA A 59 3.82 -1.12 3.54
N TYR A 60 2.55 -0.79 3.79
CA TYR A 60 2.22 0.34 4.66
C TYR A 60 2.56 0.09 6.12
N GLU A 61 2.44 -1.14 6.62
CA GLU A 61 2.84 -1.44 7.99
C GLU A 61 4.34 -1.25 8.24
N LEU A 62 5.18 -1.48 7.23
CA LEU A 62 6.62 -1.24 7.31
C LEU A 62 6.98 0.25 7.51
N ILE A 63 6.13 1.18 7.07
CA ILE A 63 6.36 2.62 7.23
C ILE A 63 5.64 3.24 8.42
N PHE A 64 4.76 2.52 9.11
CA PHE A 64 4.08 3.07 10.29
C PHE A 64 5.01 3.48 11.45
N PRO A 65 6.21 2.91 11.66
CA PRO A 65 7.16 3.49 12.60
C PRO A 65 7.48 4.98 12.34
N LEU A 66 7.28 5.47 11.11
CA LEU A 66 7.41 6.89 10.74
C LEU A 66 6.10 7.67 10.82
N LEU A 67 4.96 7.04 10.48
CA LEU A 67 3.72 7.74 10.18
C LEU A 67 2.53 7.40 11.09
N GLY A 68 2.61 6.36 11.93
CA GLY A 68 1.46 5.96 12.75
C GLY A 68 1.57 4.60 13.41
N LYS A 69 0.46 3.85 13.43
CA LYS A 69 0.36 2.52 14.06
C LYS A 69 -0.15 1.48 13.05
N PRO A 70 0.30 0.22 13.14
CA PRO A 70 -0.24 -0.91 12.38
C PRO A 70 -1.77 -1.02 12.44
N VAL A 71 -2.37 -1.46 11.34
CA VAL A 71 -3.83 -1.60 11.18
C VAL A 71 -4.29 -3.03 11.39
N MET A 72 -3.39 -3.99 11.26
CA MET A 72 -3.62 -5.42 11.44
C MET A 72 -2.85 -5.94 12.66
N GLY A 73 -3.30 -7.08 13.18
CA GLY A 73 -2.61 -7.77 14.26
C GLY A 73 -1.30 -8.41 13.79
N GLU A 74 -0.39 -8.64 14.73
CA GLU A 74 0.91 -9.25 14.47
C GLU A 74 0.78 -10.58 13.70
N GLY A 75 1.69 -10.80 12.75
CA GLY A 75 1.77 -12.06 12.00
C GLY A 75 0.70 -12.27 10.92
N ARG A 76 -0.43 -11.56 10.95
CA ARG A 76 -1.52 -11.71 9.97
C ARG A 76 -1.09 -11.44 8.54
N LEU A 77 -0.12 -10.56 8.35
CA LEU A 77 0.38 -10.17 7.03
C LEU A 77 1.62 -10.96 6.57
N LYS A 78 2.09 -11.95 7.35
CA LYS A 78 3.28 -12.75 7.02
C LYS A 78 3.17 -13.45 5.65
N PRO A 79 2.03 -14.05 5.26
CA PRO A 79 1.87 -14.66 3.92
C PRO A 79 1.98 -13.66 2.76
N TYR A 80 1.91 -12.35 3.06
CA TYR A 80 1.90 -11.25 2.09
C TYR A 80 3.25 -10.51 2.03
N ALA A 81 4.24 -10.96 2.79
CA ALA A 81 5.56 -10.36 2.79
C ALA A 81 6.23 -10.50 1.43
N ARG A 82 7.12 -9.55 1.09
CA ARG A 82 7.99 -9.68 -0.08
C ARG A 82 8.76 -11.01 0.01
N HIS A 83 8.89 -11.71 -1.12
CA HIS A 83 9.54 -13.03 -1.23
C HIS A 83 8.81 -14.18 -0.51
N SER A 84 7.58 -13.98 -0.03
CA SER A 84 6.74 -15.11 0.37
C SER A 84 6.46 -16.03 -0.82
N SER A 85 6.11 -17.28 -0.52
CA SER A 85 5.53 -18.16 -1.53
C SER A 85 4.21 -17.57 -2.08
N PRO A 86 3.84 -17.88 -3.33
CA PRO A 86 2.53 -17.49 -3.85
C PRO A 86 1.39 -18.02 -2.99
N LEU A 87 0.35 -17.20 -2.77
CA LEU A 87 -0.78 -17.56 -1.92
C LEU A 87 -1.72 -18.51 -2.67
N LYS A 88 -1.45 -19.81 -2.52
CA LYS A 88 -2.19 -20.88 -3.21
C LYS A 88 -3.21 -21.57 -2.30
N ASP A 89 -2.98 -21.56 -1.00
CA ASP A 89 -3.90 -22.11 0.00
C ASP A 89 -4.88 -21.02 0.44
N SER A 90 -6.17 -21.27 0.25
CA SER A 90 -7.23 -20.33 0.68
C SER A 90 -7.33 -20.24 2.20
N ALA A 91 -6.88 -21.25 2.95
CA ALA A 91 -6.88 -21.23 4.41
C ALA A 91 -5.85 -20.24 4.99
N GLU A 92 -4.79 -19.93 4.22
CA GLU A 92 -3.80 -18.91 4.59
C GLU A 92 -4.25 -17.49 4.22
N ALA A 93 -5.29 -17.36 3.39
CA ALA A 93 -5.77 -16.08 2.92
C ALA A 93 -6.65 -15.38 3.96
N VAL A 94 -6.31 -14.13 4.26
CA VAL A 94 -7.22 -13.21 4.93
C VAL A 94 -8.43 -12.94 4.01
N PRO A 95 -9.67 -12.93 4.55
CA PRO A 95 -10.84 -12.58 3.76
C PRO A 95 -10.66 -11.25 3.02
N LEU A 96 -11.05 -11.22 1.74
CA LEU A 96 -10.81 -10.05 0.88
C LEU A 96 -11.37 -8.77 1.51
N GLN A 97 -12.58 -8.83 2.05
CA GLN A 97 -13.23 -7.68 2.67
C GLN A 97 -12.44 -7.13 3.87
N GLU A 98 -11.80 -8.00 4.67
CA GLU A 98 -10.95 -7.57 5.78
C GLU A 98 -9.70 -6.84 5.28
N LEU A 99 -9.07 -7.35 4.21
CA LEU A 99 -7.92 -6.68 3.58
C LEU A 99 -8.30 -5.31 3.02
N LEU A 100 -9.47 -5.18 2.39
CA LEU A 100 -9.95 -3.91 1.85
C LEU A 100 -10.21 -2.87 2.96
N VAL A 101 -10.79 -3.29 4.08
CA VAL A 101 -10.98 -2.44 5.26
C VAL A 101 -9.63 -2.05 5.88
N ALA A 102 -8.69 -2.99 5.96
CA ALA A 102 -7.34 -2.71 6.47
C ALA A 102 -6.59 -1.72 5.56
N PHE A 103 -6.69 -1.89 4.24
CA PHE A 103 -6.07 -0.99 3.27
C PHE A 103 -6.61 0.43 3.36
N ASP A 104 -7.94 0.62 3.47
CA ASP A 104 -8.51 1.95 3.66
C ASP A 104 -8.02 2.62 4.93
N LYS A 105 -8.07 1.90 6.06
CA LYS A 105 -7.56 2.40 7.33
C LYS A 105 -6.07 2.74 7.24
N ALA A 106 -5.30 1.96 6.49
CA ALA A 106 -3.88 2.21 6.29
C ALA A 106 -3.66 3.47 5.46
N SER A 107 -4.38 3.63 4.34
CA SER A 107 -4.34 4.82 3.48
C SER A 107 -4.71 6.09 4.26
N GLU A 108 -5.77 6.06 5.06
CA GLU A 108 -6.17 7.19 5.92
C GLU A 108 -5.08 7.56 6.92
N ARG A 109 -4.46 6.57 7.58
CA ARG A 109 -3.37 6.80 8.53
C ARG A 109 -2.10 7.33 7.86
N VAL A 110 -1.78 6.84 6.66
CA VAL A 110 -0.65 7.36 5.88
C VAL A 110 -0.90 8.81 5.49
N ASP A 111 -2.10 9.16 5.00
CA ASP A 111 -2.42 10.55 4.66
C ASP A 111 -2.33 11.47 5.87
N ALA A 112 -2.89 11.05 7.02
CA ALA A 112 -2.83 11.81 8.26
C ALA A 112 -1.40 11.93 8.82
N GLY A 113 -0.62 10.85 8.76
CA GLY A 113 0.78 10.82 9.19
C GLY A 113 1.65 11.73 8.34
N LEU A 114 1.47 11.72 7.02
CA LEU A 114 2.14 12.64 6.10
C LEU A 114 1.76 14.10 6.41
N ALA A 115 0.48 14.40 6.66
CA ALA A 115 0.03 15.75 7.01
C ALA A 115 0.70 16.31 8.28
N GLY A 116 1.03 15.44 9.23
CA GLY A 116 1.71 15.78 10.48
C GLY A 116 3.24 15.72 10.42
N LEU A 117 3.82 15.29 9.29
CA LEU A 117 5.26 15.08 9.17
C LEU A 117 5.99 16.43 9.04
N ALA A 118 6.93 16.70 9.95
CA ALA A 118 7.74 17.92 9.87
C ALA A 118 8.67 17.87 8.65
N THR A 119 8.76 18.95 7.87
CA THR A 119 9.60 18.99 6.65
C THR A 119 11.05 18.56 6.90
N LYS A 120 11.66 18.93 8.03
CA LYS A 120 13.03 18.53 8.39
C LYS A 120 13.23 17.01 8.52
N LYS A 121 12.17 16.26 8.87
CA LYS A 121 12.24 14.79 8.98
C LYS A 121 12.53 14.14 7.63
N LEU A 122 12.16 14.78 6.53
CA LEU A 122 12.36 14.25 5.19
C LEU A 122 13.83 14.01 4.88
N ASP A 123 14.73 14.81 5.44
CA ASP A 123 16.18 14.72 5.18
C ASP A 123 16.92 13.87 6.23
N GLU A 124 16.21 13.31 7.22
CA GLU A 124 16.79 12.37 8.18
C GLU A 124 17.02 10.99 7.51
N PRO A 125 18.00 10.20 7.99
CA PRO A 125 18.17 8.82 7.56
C PRO A 125 16.88 8.00 7.69
N ALA A 126 16.57 7.21 6.67
CA ALA A 126 15.44 6.30 6.71
C ALA A 126 15.69 5.14 7.69
N PRO A 127 14.64 4.57 8.30
CA PRO A 127 14.76 3.41 9.17
C PRO A 127 15.19 2.14 8.43
N TYR A 128 14.98 2.08 7.11
CA TYR A 128 15.44 1.02 6.23
C TYR A 128 15.47 1.52 4.78
N SER A 129 16.18 0.81 3.89
CA SER A 129 16.19 1.10 2.44
C SER A 129 15.68 -0.11 1.64
N PRO A 130 14.61 0.04 0.83
CA PRO A 130 14.12 -1.03 -0.05
C PRO A 130 15.11 -1.42 -1.17
N THR A 131 16.05 -0.52 -1.48
CA THR A 131 17.03 -0.61 -2.57
C THR A 131 18.45 -0.86 -2.06
N ASN A 132 18.64 -1.00 -0.74
CA ASN A 132 19.94 -1.09 -0.07
C ASN A 132 20.83 0.15 -0.28
N ASP A 133 20.24 1.32 -0.47
CA ASP A 133 20.97 2.59 -0.50
C ASP A 133 21.40 2.99 0.94
N PRO A 134 22.70 3.10 1.24
CA PRO A 134 23.16 3.53 2.56
C PRO A 134 22.85 5.00 2.87
N LYS A 135 22.45 5.79 1.88
CA LYS A 135 22.07 7.21 2.01
C LYS A 135 20.56 7.43 1.95
N GLU A 136 19.77 6.37 2.06
CA GLU A 136 18.31 6.46 2.07
C GLU A 136 17.84 7.45 3.15
N THR A 137 17.00 8.39 2.73
CA THR A 137 16.36 9.38 3.59
C THR A 137 14.87 9.06 3.73
N VAL A 138 14.21 9.62 4.73
CA VAL A 138 12.74 9.50 4.84
C VAL A 138 12.05 9.96 3.54
N ARG A 139 12.57 11.01 2.90
CA ARG A 139 12.08 11.51 1.60
C ARG A 139 12.12 10.44 0.51
N SER A 140 13.28 9.83 0.30
CA SER A 140 13.47 8.83 -0.76
C SER A 140 12.72 7.53 -0.44
N LEU A 141 12.60 7.16 0.84
CA LEU A 141 11.80 6.02 1.26
C LEU A 141 10.31 6.25 0.97
N LEU A 142 9.76 7.40 1.34
CA LEU A 142 8.36 7.74 1.09
C LEU A 142 8.06 7.81 -0.41
N ALA A 143 8.96 8.38 -1.21
CA ALA A 143 8.85 8.37 -2.67
C ALA A 143 8.82 6.93 -3.24
N SER A 144 9.70 6.05 -2.75
CA SER A 144 9.76 4.65 -3.16
C SER A 144 8.49 3.89 -2.80
N ILE A 145 7.91 4.18 -1.63
CA ILE A 145 6.67 3.55 -1.17
C ILE A 145 5.47 4.07 -1.97
N SER A 146 5.41 5.37 -2.29
CA SER A 146 4.37 5.91 -3.18
C SER A 146 4.40 5.25 -4.56
N PHE A 147 5.59 5.07 -5.14
CA PHE A 147 5.74 4.35 -6.41
C PHE A 147 5.33 2.88 -6.29
N HIS A 148 5.80 2.17 -5.25
CA HIS A 148 5.46 0.77 -4.99
C HIS A 148 3.95 0.56 -4.91
N GLN A 149 3.26 1.41 -4.16
CA GLN A 149 1.81 1.35 -3.99
C GLN A 149 1.08 1.58 -5.32
N ALA A 150 1.49 2.59 -6.10
CA ALA A 150 0.91 2.86 -7.41
C ALA A 150 1.17 1.73 -8.42
N TYR A 151 2.37 1.15 -8.41
CA TYR A 151 2.74 0.02 -9.26
C TYR A 151 1.82 -1.19 -9.02
N HIS A 152 1.64 -1.58 -7.76
CA HIS A 152 0.76 -2.69 -7.40
C HIS A 152 -0.73 -2.36 -7.56
N ALA A 153 -1.16 -1.11 -7.36
CA ALA A 153 -2.51 -0.69 -7.71
C ALA A 153 -2.79 -0.86 -9.21
N GLY A 154 -1.81 -0.60 -10.08
CA GLY A 154 -1.90 -0.93 -11.51
C GLY A 154 -2.08 -2.43 -11.78
N GLN A 155 -1.37 -3.29 -11.04
CA GLN A 155 -1.53 -4.75 -11.16
C GLN A 155 -2.94 -5.21 -10.83
N THR A 156 -3.63 -4.57 -9.86
CA THR A 156 -5.03 -4.94 -9.55
C THR A 156 -5.97 -4.75 -10.75
N GLY A 157 -5.72 -3.78 -11.64
CA GLY A 157 -6.51 -3.59 -12.86
C GLY A 157 -6.25 -4.65 -13.93
N LEU A 158 -5.06 -5.25 -13.97
CA LEU A 158 -4.79 -6.44 -14.78
C LEU A 158 -5.47 -7.68 -14.17
N LEU A 159 -5.33 -7.88 -12.87
CA LEU A 159 -5.91 -9.03 -12.16
C LEU A 159 -7.44 -9.04 -12.20
N ARG A 160 -8.08 -7.86 -12.16
CA ARG A 160 -9.52 -7.70 -12.43
C ARG A 160 -9.94 -8.35 -13.75
N ARG A 161 -9.14 -8.17 -14.81
CA ARG A 161 -9.41 -8.74 -16.14
C ARG A 161 -9.10 -10.24 -16.19
N VAL A 162 -8.08 -10.69 -15.48
CA VAL A 162 -7.74 -12.12 -15.35
C VAL A 162 -8.92 -12.91 -14.78
N VAL A 163 -9.68 -12.32 -13.86
CA VAL A 163 -10.87 -12.96 -13.27
C VAL A 163 -12.15 -12.74 -14.08
N GLY A 164 -12.03 -12.25 -15.32
CA GLY A 164 -13.14 -12.14 -16.27
C GLY A 164 -13.97 -10.86 -16.16
N LYS A 165 -13.58 -9.88 -15.34
CA LYS A 165 -14.31 -8.60 -15.21
C LYS A 165 -13.83 -7.59 -16.24
N PRO A 166 -14.68 -6.65 -16.69
CA PRO A 166 -14.24 -5.54 -17.54
C PRO A 166 -13.24 -4.64 -16.80
N GLY A 167 -12.39 -3.94 -17.56
CA GLY A 167 -11.51 -2.91 -16.99
C GLY A 167 -12.33 -1.81 -16.30
N ALA A 168 -11.91 -1.40 -15.10
CA ALA A 168 -12.57 -0.34 -14.34
C ALA A 168 -12.10 1.07 -14.74
N ILE A 169 -10.91 1.17 -15.35
CA ILE A 169 -10.26 2.41 -15.77
C ILE A 169 -9.79 2.18 -17.21
N ALA A 170 -10.14 3.11 -18.10
CA ALA A 170 -9.85 3.07 -19.53
C ALA A 170 -8.69 4.00 -19.90
#